data_AF-A0A950K276-F1
#
_entry.id   AF-A0A950K276-F1
#
_cell.length_a   1.000
_cell.length_b   1.000
_cell.length_c   1.000
_cell.angle_alpha   90.00
_cell.angle_beta   90.00
_cell.angle_gamma   90.00
#
_symmetry.space_group_name_H-M   'P 1'
#
loop_
_entity.id
_entity.type
_entity.pdbx_description
1 polymer ?
#
loop_
_entity_poly.entity_id
_entity_poly.type
_entity_poly.pdbx_seq_one_letter_code
_entity_poly.pdbx_strand_id
1 'polypeptide(L)'
;GTRQGRSHVMWSDDRGRTWTLGGTISGGTNECQVVERADGSLLMNLRNYRAAFRERAIATSNDGGATWSALSHDAALVEPVCQASVLRMPGEPGRILFSNPADRKSRVRMTVRMSRDEGASWTTLKEFGDGPAAYSCLAVLADRSVGCLYETGVKSPYERIVLARLRAD
;
A
#
# COMPACT_ATOMS: atom_id res chain seq x y z
N GLY A 1 -3.54 -19.53 -22.59
CA GLY A 1 -4.11 -18.19 -22.40
C GLY A 1 -3.38 -17.50 -21.28
N THR A 2 -2.92 -16.26 -21.49
CA THR A 2 -2.25 -15.47 -20.45
C THR A 2 -3.27 -15.07 -19.38
N ARG A 3 -3.18 -15.65 -18.19
CA ARG A 3 -4.03 -15.26 -17.05
C ARG A 3 -3.63 -13.83 -16.65
N GLN A 4 -4.55 -12.87 -16.80
CA GLN A 4 -4.35 -11.53 -16.26
C GLN A 4 -4.72 -11.52 -14.76
N GLY A 5 -3.83 -10.99 -13.94
CA GLY A 5 -4.08 -10.80 -12.51
C GLY A 5 -5.23 -9.84 -12.24
N ARG A 6 -5.92 -10.07 -11.11
CA ARG A 6 -7.03 -9.26 -10.60
C ARG A 6 -6.90 -9.10 -9.09
N SER A 7 -7.48 -8.03 -8.55
CA SER A 7 -7.52 -7.73 -7.11
C SER A 7 -8.96 -7.56 -6.65
N HIS A 8 -9.24 -7.81 -5.37
CA HIS A 8 -10.56 -7.64 -4.74
C HIS A 8 -10.39 -7.49 -3.23
N VAL A 9 -11.45 -7.02 -2.56
CA VAL A 9 -11.59 -7.16 -1.11
C VAL A 9 -12.52 -8.33 -0.78
N MET A 10 -12.39 -8.84 0.44
CA MET A 10 -13.42 -9.64 1.09
C MET A 10 -13.65 -9.06 2.48
N TRP A 11 -14.89 -9.04 2.94
CA TRP A 11 -15.24 -8.50 4.25
C TRP A 11 -16.18 -9.44 5.00
N SER A 12 -16.36 -9.16 6.28
CA SER A 12 -17.24 -9.88 7.18
C SER A 12 -17.91 -8.89 8.13
N ASP A 13 -19.24 -8.91 8.17
CA ASP A 13 -20.05 -8.06 9.06
C ASP A 13 -20.49 -8.79 10.34
N ASP A 14 -20.04 -10.04 10.53
CA ASP A 14 -20.44 -10.92 11.62
C ASP A 14 -19.25 -11.42 12.47
N ARG A 15 -18.21 -10.59 12.55
CA ARG A 15 -16.96 -10.84 13.29
C ARG A 15 -16.18 -12.06 12.76
N GLY A 16 -16.16 -12.23 11.44
CA GLY A 16 -15.34 -13.21 10.73
C GLY A 16 -15.98 -14.60 10.58
N ARG A 17 -17.28 -14.76 10.86
CA ARG A 17 -17.97 -16.06 10.74
C ARG A 17 -18.34 -16.36 9.29
N THR A 18 -18.84 -15.37 8.57
CA THR A 18 -19.11 -15.44 7.13
C THR A 18 -18.38 -14.32 6.40
N TRP A 19 -18.10 -14.56 5.13
CA TRP A 19 -17.32 -13.64 4.30
C TRP A 19 -18.01 -13.39 2.97
N THR A 20 -18.04 -12.13 2.56
CA THR A 20 -18.55 -11.68 1.28
C THR A 20 -17.37 -11.26 0.40
N LEU A 21 -17.36 -11.75 -0.84
CA LEU A 21 -16.43 -11.32 -1.86
C LEU A 21 -16.91 -10.01 -2.50
N GLY A 22 -16.04 -9.02 -2.59
CA GLY A 22 -16.32 -7.73 -3.21
C GLY A 22 -16.18 -7.67 -4.72
N GLY A 23 -16.28 -6.45 -5.23
CA GLY A 23 -16.02 -6.13 -6.62
C GLY A 23 -14.59 -6.50 -7.03
N THR A 24 -14.42 -6.87 -8.30
CA THR A 24 -13.12 -7.25 -8.85
C THR A 24 -12.51 -6.13 -9.68
N ILE A 25 -11.28 -5.75 -9.34
CA ILE A 25 -10.45 -4.82 -10.12
C ILE A 25 -9.59 -5.62 -11.09
N SER A 26 -9.84 -5.45 -12.38
CA SER A 26 -9.06 -6.07 -13.47
C SER A 26 -7.97 -5.11 -13.99
N GLY A 27 -7.08 -5.59 -14.86
CA GLY A 27 -6.09 -4.74 -15.54
C GLY A 27 -4.63 -5.04 -15.21
N GLY A 28 -4.31 -6.26 -14.74
CA GLY A 28 -2.93 -6.67 -14.47
C GLY A 28 -2.43 -6.23 -13.10
N THR A 29 -3.27 -6.40 -12.08
CA THR A 29 -2.94 -6.18 -10.67
C THR A 29 -2.94 -7.51 -9.91
N ASN A 30 -2.41 -7.53 -8.69
CA ASN A 30 -2.49 -8.70 -7.81
C ASN A 30 -2.48 -8.33 -6.32
N GLU A 31 -1.32 -8.01 -5.77
CA GLU A 31 -1.10 -7.69 -4.37
C GLU A 31 -1.61 -6.29 -4.12
N CYS A 32 -2.52 -6.18 -3.17
CA CYS A 32 -3.19 -4.94 -2.87
C CYS A 32 -3.41 -4.77 -1.37
N GLN A 33 -3.61 -3.52 -0.97
CA GLN A 33 -3.98 -3.12 0.37
C GLN A 33 -5.05 -2.03 0.25
N VAL A 34 -5.96 -1.98 1.22
CA VAL A 34 -7.08 -1.04 1.24
C VAL A 34 -7.00 -0.18 2.50
N VAL A 35 -7.38 1.09 2.37
CA VAL A 35 -7.56 2.01 3.49
C VAL A 35 -8.91 2.71 3.33
N GLU A 36 -9.67 2.79 4.42
CA GLU A 36 -10.90 3.58 4.47
C GLU A 36 -10.55 5.06 4.64
N ARG A 37 -11.25 5.94 3.91
CA ARG A 37 -11.14 7.39 3.93
C ARG A 37 -12.07 8.03 4.95
N ALA A 38 -11.80 9.28 5.32
CA ALA A 38 -12.64 9.99 6.31
C ALA A 38 -14.11 10.16 5.87
N ASP A 39 -14.39 10.12 4.57
CA ASP A 39 -15.74 10.16 4.00
C ASP A 39 -16.41 8.77 3.89
N GLY A 40 -15.74 7.71 4.37
CA GLY A 40 -16.21 6.32 4.28
C GLY A 40 -15.93 5.64 2.94
N SER A 41 -15.36 6.35 1.96
CA SER A 41 -14.90 5.72 0.72
C SER A 41 -13.66 4.86 0.97
N LEU A 42 -13.43 3.84 0.15
CA LEU A 42 -12.23 3.02 0.21
C LEU A 42 -11.23 3.45 -0.86
N LEU A 43 -9.95 3.55 -0.49
CA LEU A 43 -8.83 3.66 -1.42
C LEU A 43 -8.10 2.33 -1.47
N MET A 44 -8.11 1.69 -2.64
CA MET A 44 -7.29 0.53 -2.94
C MET A 44 -5.95 0.97 -3.53
N ASN A 45 -4.86 0.45 -2.98
CA ASN A 45 -3.51 0.60 -3.50
C ASN A 45 -3.01 -0.75 -4.03
N LEU A 46 -2.62 -0.80 -5.31
CA LEU A 46 -2.39 -2.04 -6.04
C LEU A 46 -1.00 -2.10 -6.65
N ARG A 47 -0.37 -3.27 -6.57
CA ARG A 47 0.82 -3.60 -7.34
C ARG A 47 0.48 -3.67 -8.81
N ASN A 48 1.27 -2.96 -9.61
CA ASN A 48 1.01 -2.77 -11.02
C ASN A 48 1.99 -3.57 -11.91
N TYR A 49 1.47 -4.45 -12.76
CA TYR A 49 2.25 -5.20 -13.75
C TYR A 49 2.20 -4.58 -15.15
N ARG A 50 1.48 -3.47 -15.35
CA ARG A 50 1.40 -2.81 -16.65
C ARG A 50 2.74 -2.17 -16.97
N ALA A 51 3.46 -2.73 -17.93
CA ALA A 51 4.83 -2.30 -18.28
C ALA A 51 4.96 -0.82 -18.68
N ALA A 52 3.87 -0.17 -19.11
CA ALA A 52 3.83 1.25 -19.43
C ALA A 52 3.98 2.17 -18.20
N PHE A 53 3.74 1.64 -17.00
CA PHE A 53 3.74 2.41 -15.75
C PHE A 53 4.73 1.78 -14.74
N ARG A 54 5.30 2.61 -13.87
CA ARG A 54 6.19 2.21 -12.76
C ARG A 54 5.76 2.89 -11.47
N GLU A 55 4.45 2.88 -11.27
CA GLU A 55 3.72 3.58 -10.23
C GLU A 55 2.64 2.65 -9.70
N ARG A 56 2.29 2.84 -8.42
CA ARG A 56 1.15 2.15 -7.81
C ARG A 56 -0.10 2.44 -8.61
N ALA A 57 -0.84 1.39 -8.94
CA ALA A 57 -2.19 1.55 -9.44
C ALA A 57 -3.13 1.81 -8.26
N ILE A 58 -4.16 2.64 -8.46
CA ILE A 58 -5.15 2.96 -7.44
C ILE A 58 -6.58 2.83 -7.99
N ALA A 59 -7.51 2.49 -7.12
CA ALA A 59 -8.95 2.51 -7.38
C ALA A 59 -9.71 2.92 -6.12
N THR A 60 -10.92 3.45 -6.29
CA THR A 60 -11.77 3.88 -5.18
C THR A 60 -13.11 3.18 -5.20
N SER A 61 -13.72 3.03 -4.03
CA SER A 61 -15.08 2.51 -3.85
C SER A 61 -15.87 3.42 -2.92
N ASN A 62 -17.14 3.67 -3.24
CA ASN A 62 -18.06 4.47 -2.41
C ASN A 62 -19.18 3.60 -1.81
N ASP A 63 -19.07 2.27 -1.93
CA ASP A 63 -20.11 1.30 -1.55
C ASP A 63 -19.52 0.12 -0.75
N GLY A 64 -18.50 0.40 0.07
CA GLY A 64 -17.88 -0.60 0.95
C GLY A 64 -17.06 -1.66 0.22
N GLY A 65 -16.68 -1.43 -1.04
CA GLY A 65 -15.89 -2.36 -1.85
C GLY A 65 -16.72 -3.29 -2.74
N ALA A 66 -18.04 -3.08 -2.84
CA ALA A 66 -18.91 -3.82 -3.73
C ALA A 66 -18.61 -3.49 -5.22
N THR A 67 -18.33 -2.23 -5.54
CA THR A 67 -17.85 -1.79 -6.85
C THR A 67 -16.61 -0.91 -6.74
N TRP A 68 -15.85 -0.83 -7.83
CA TRP A 68 -14.60 -0.07 -7.89
C TRP A 68 -14.56 0.81 -9.12
N SER A 69 -13.95 2.00 -8.97
CA SER A 69 -13.63 2.89 -10.08
C SER A 69 -12.68 2.21 -11.09
N ALA A 70 -12.56 2.82 -12.27
CA ALA A 70 -11.47 2.48 -13.18
C ALA A 70 -10.10 2.69 -12.50
N LEU A 71 -9.10 1.91 -12.91
CA LEU A 71 -7.73 2.06 -12.46
C LEU A 71 -7.16 3.42 -12.92
N SER A 72 -6.51 4.10 -11.98
CA SER A 72 -5.57 5.19 -12.27
C SER A 72 -4.20 4.87 -11.66
N HIS A 73 -3.21 5.73 -11.85
CA HIS A 73 -1.86 5.55 -11.34
C HIS A 73 -1.43 6.79 -10.57
N ASP A 74 -0.81 6.59 -9.41
CA ASP A 74 -0.31 7.68 -8.58
C ASP A 74 1.16 7.94 -8.89
N ALA A 75 1.42 9.04 -9.61
CA ALA A 75 2.76 9.42 -10.05
C ALA A 75 3.75 9.69 -8.90
N ALA A 76 3.27 9.98 -7.69
CA ALA A 76 4.10 10.17 -6.51
C ALA A 76 4.56 8.83 -5.91
N LEU A 77 3.84 7.74 -6.19
CA LEU A 77 4.08 6.42 -5.62
C LEU A 77 4.76 5.49 -6.64
N VAL A 78 6.01 5.79 -6.97
CA VAL A 78 6.81 4.96 -7.88
C VAL A 78 7.06 3.57 -7.30
N GLU A 79 7.09 2.52 -8.14
CA GLU A 79 7.35 1.15 -7.70
C GLU A 79 8.16 0.30 -8.71
N PRO A 80 8.90 -0.72 -8.22
CA PRO A 80 9.62 -1.68 -9.05
C PRO A 80 8.82 -2.97 -9.24
N VAL A 81 7.48 -2.90 -9.25
CA VAL A 81 6.57 -4.05 -9.24
C VAL A 81 6.78 -4.89 -7.97
N CYS A 82 6.34 -4.36 -6.82
CA CYS A 82 6.51 -4.98 -5.49
C CYS A 82 5.26 -4.79 -4.63
N GLN A 83 5.07 -5.60 -3.58
CA GLN A 83 4.07 -5.30 -2.56
C GLN A 83 4.41 -3.97 -1.85
N ALA A 84 3.37 -3.29 -1.36
CA ALA A 84 3.46 -2.09 -0.55
C ALA A 84 2.41 -2.13 0.57
N SER A 85 2.58 -1.30 1.60
CA SER A 85 1.61 -1.14 2.69
C SER A 85 0.96 0.24 2.66
N VAL A 86 -0.31 0.31 3.02
CA VAL A 86 -1.04 1.57 3.28
C VAL A 86 -1.77 1.44 4.62
N LEU A 87 -1.75 2.51 5.42
CA LEU A 87 -2.29 2.51 6.79
C LEU A 87 -2.81 3.89 7.16
N ARG A 88 -4.01 3.98 7.73
CA ARG A 88 -4.49 5.22 8.38
C ARG A 88 -3.98 5.33 9.80
N MET A 89 -3.60 6.54 10.21
CA MET A 89 -3.33 6.84 11.62
C MET A 89 -4.63 6.93 12.42
N PRO A 90 -4.80 6.15 13.51
CA PRO A 90 -6.03 6.15 14.31
C PRO A 90 -6.35 7.54 14.88
N GLY A 91 -7.62 7.96 14.72
CA GLY A 91 -8.10 9.24 15.24
C GLY A 91 -7.58 10.48 14.50
N GLU A 92 -6.86 10.31 13.38
CA GLU A 92 -6.32 11.40 12.58
C GLU A 92 -6.89 11.35 11.14
N PRO A 93 -8.07 11.96 10.91
CA PRO A 93 -8.57 12.19 9.57
C PRO A 93 -7.51 12.87 8.71
N GLY A 94 -7.41 12.48 7.44
CA GLY A 94 -6.42 12.95 6.48
C GLY A 94 -5.08 12.21 6.53
N ARG A 95 -4.68 11.63 7.67
CA ARG A 95 -3.32 11.10 7.84
C ARG A 95 -3.21 9.62 7.44
N ILE A 96 -2.75 9.39 6.22
CA ILE A 96 -2.49 8.06 5.66
C ILE A 96 -0.99 7.89 5.43
N LEU A 97 -0.45 6.76 5.84
CA LEU A 97 0.92 6.34 5.64
C LEU A 97 0.99 5.30 4.52
N PHE A 98 2.10 5.32 3.79
CA PHE A 98 2.39 4.37 2.73
C PHE A 98 3.85 3.95 2.79
N SER A 99 4.14 2.65 2.64
CA SER A 99 5.53 2.16 2.56
C SER A 99 5.76 1.28 1.34
N ASN A 100 6.88 1.54 0.65
CA ASN A 100 7.34 0.71 -0.44
C ASN A 100 8.85 0.92 -0.74
N PRO A 101 9.45 0.04 -1.57
CA PRO A 101 10.71 0.35 -2.26
C PRO A 101 10.49 1.48 -3.28
N ALA A 102 11.03 2.66 -3.02
CA ALA A 102 10.78 3.88 -3.78
C ALA A 102 11.70 4.03 -5.01
N ASP A 103 11.61 3.09 -5.94
CA ASP A 103 12.39 3.10 -7.17
C ASP A 103 11.57 2.52 -8.33
N ARG A 104 11.76 3.04 -9.55
CA ARG A 104 11.01 2.58 -10.73
C ARG A 104 11.52 1.26 -11.32
N LYS A 105 12.67 0.77 -10.88
CA LYS A 105 13.39 -0.35 -11.50
C LYS A 105 13.74 -1.45 -10.50
N SER A 106 14.19 -1.07 -9.31
CA SER A 106 14.86 -1.99 -8.39
C SER A 106 14.20 -2.04 -7.01
N ARG A 107 14.23 -3.21 -6.37
CA ARG A 107 13.77 -3.41 -4.99
C ARG A 107 14.77 -2.86 -3.97
N VAL A 108 14.79 -1.54 -3.84
CA VAL A 108 15.70 -0.77 -2.99
C VAL A 108 14.97 0.42 -2.37
N ARG A 109 15.57 1.05 -1.36
CA ARG A 109 15.10 2.29 -0.75
C ARG A 109 13.72 2.18 -0.12
N MET A 110 13.60 1.38 0.94
CA MET A 110 12.38 1.34 1.74
C MET A 110 12.07 2.75 2.24
N THR A 111 10.91 3.26 1.85
CA THR A 111 10.49 4.64 2.10
C THR A 111 9.10 4.64 2.68
N VAL A 112 8.90 5.37 3.78
CA VAL A 112 7.60 5.72 4.33
C VAL A 112 7.23 7.12 3.88
N ARG A 113 6.04 7.26 3.30
CA ARG A 113 5.41 8.52 2.90
C ARG A 113 4.16 8.75 3.72
N MET A 114 3.77 10.02 3.81
CA MET A 114 2.56 10.45 4.49
C MET A 114 1.74 11.37 3.58
N SER A 115 0.46 11.07 3.49
CA SER A 115 -0.57 11.99 3.00
C SER A 115 -1.24 12.68 4.20
N ARG A 116 -1.65 13.93 3.99
CA ARG A 116 -2.49 14.71 4.93
C ARG A 116 -3.85 15.07 4.30
N ASP A 117 -4.15 14.51 3.14
CA ASP A 117 -5.26 14.84 2.25
C ASP A 117 -5.89 13.58 1.64
N GLU A 118 -6.04 12.53 2.46
CA GLU A 118 -6.78 11.30 2.10
C GLU A 118 -6.18 10.51 0.91
N GLY A 119 -4.87 10.65 0.72
CA GLY A 119 -4.09 9.98 -0.33
C GLY A 119 -4.07 10.74 -1.65
N ALA A 120 -4.36 12.05 -1.67
CA ALA A 120 -4.28 12.87 -2.87
C ALA A 120 -2.85 13.37 -3.15
N SER A 121 -2.06 13.63 -2.10
CA SER A 121 -0.64 13.99 -2.20
C SER A 121 0.19 13.33 -1.10
N TRP A 122 1.50 13.23 -1.33
CA TRP A 122 2.41 12.49 -0.46
C TRP A 122 3.70 13.26 -0.19
N THR A 123 4.12 13.29 1.07
CA THR A 123 5.43 13.78 1.51
C THR A 123 6.26 12.63 2.03
N THR A 124 7.55 12.58 1.70
CA THR A 124 8.47 11.60 2.27
C THR A 124 8.67 11.88 3.76
N LEU A 125 8.32 10.91 4.60
CA LEU A 125 8.52 10.98 6.04
C LEU A 125 9.87 10.37 6.44
N LYS A 126 10.21 9.21 5.85
CA LYS A 126 11.45 8.51 6.14
C LYS A 126 11.91 7.65 4.98
N GLU A 127 13.18 7.79 4.61
CA GLU A 127 13.91 6.78 3.84
C GLU A 127 14.85 6.04 4.81
N PHE A 128 14.83 4.71 4.81
CA PHE A 128 15.65 3.90 5.71
C PHE A 128 17.08 3.64 5.19
N GLY A 129 17.40 4.10 3.99
CA GLY A 129 18.69 3.95 3.32
C GLY A 129 18.54 3.57 1.85
N ASP A 130 19.65 3.50 1.15
CA ASP A 130 19.69 3.22 -0.30
C ASP A 130 19.66 1.72 -0.67
N GLY A 131 19.78 0.84 0.33
CA GLY A 131 19.97 -0.60 0.16
C GLY A 131 18.73 -1.42 -0.23
N PRO A 132 18.88 -2.76 -0.32
CA PRO A 132 17.83 -3.67 -0.70
C PRO A 132 16.57 -3.56 0.17
N ALA A 133 15.41 -3.50 -0.47
CA ALA A 133 14.12 -3.41 0.19
C ALA A 133 13.02 -4.06 -0.65
N ALA A 134 12.20 -4.93 -0.05
CA ALA A 134 11.07 -5.56 -0.73
C ALA A 134 9.76 -5.38 0.06
N TYR A 135 9.11 -6.45 0.51
CA TYR A 135 7.76 -6.37 1.06
C TYR A 135 7.79 -5.60 2.38
N SER A 136 6.69 -4.91 2.69
CA SER A 136 6.56 -4.16 3.93
C SER A 136 5.14 -4.21 4.50
N CYS A 137 5.05 -4.01 5.82
CA CYS A 137 3.79 -3.87 6.54
C CYS A 137 3.95 -2.78 7.61
N LEU A 138 3.04 -1.82 7.59
CA LEU A 138 2.97 -0.76 8.60
C LEU A 138 2.00 -1.14 9.71
N ALA A 139 2.33 -0.76 10.94
CA ALA A 139 1.43 -0.84 12.09
C ALA A 139 1.62 0.36 13.02
N VAL A 140 0.55 0.84 13.63
CA VAL A 140 0.63 1.81 14.72
C VAL A 140 0.89 1.06 16.02
N LEU A 141 1.93 1.45 16.74
CA LEU A 141 2.34 0.86 18.00
C LEU A 141 1.62 1.52 19.18
N ALA A 142 1.69 0.91 20.36
CA ALA A 142 0.98 1.37 21.56
C ALA A 142 1.34 2.81 22.00
N ASP A 143 2.57 3.27 21.74
CA ASP A 143 3.00 4.65 22.01
C ASP A 143 2.72 5.62 20.86
N ARG A 144 1.88 5.23 19.90
CA ARG A 144 1.54 5.95 18.66
C ARG A 144 2.69 6.15 17.67
N SER A 145 3.87 5.59 17.92
CA SER A 145 4.88 5.47 16.87
C SER A 145 4.43 4.47 15.80
N VAL A 146 5.09 4.51 14.65
CA VAL A 146 4.81 3.61 13.53
C VAL A 146 5.92 2.56 13.49
N GLY A 147 5.52 1.30 13.39
CA GLY A 147 6.39 0.19 13.01
C GLY A 147 6.31 -0.04 11.50
N CYS A 148 7.46 -0.21 10.87
CA CYS A 148 7.59 -0.68 9.49
C CYS A 148 8.37 -1.99 9.52
N LEU A 149 7.66 -3.12 9.36
CA LEU A 149 8.27 -4.43 9.21
C LEU A 149 8.54 -4.66 7.72
N TYR A 150 9.79 -4.88 7.33
CA TYR A 150 10.12 -5.04 5.91
C TYR A 150 11.28 -6.00 5.61
N GLU A 151 11.25 -6.57 4.42
CA GLU A 151 12.30 -7.44 3.87
C GLU A 151 13.51 -6.61 3.39
N THR A 152 14.71 -6.98 3.81
CA THR A 152 15.96 -6.28 3.48
C THR A 152 17.20 -7.19 3.59
N GLY A 153 18.38 -6.64 3.32
CA GLY A 153 19.65 -7.32 3.39
C GLY A 153 20.81 -6.42 3.02
N VAL A 154 21.98 -7.02 2.78
CA VAL A 154 23.17 -6.37 2.22
C VAL A 154 23.24 -6.59 0.71
N LYS A 155 23.07 -7.84 0.24
CA LYS A 155 23.17 -8.17 -1.20
C LYS A 155 21.82 -8.33 -1.88
N SER A 156 20.81 -8.76 -1.14
CA SER A 156 19.48 -9.10 -1.64
C SER A 156 18.42 -8.65 -0.62
N PRO A 157 17.22 -8.23 -1.05
CA PRO A 157 16.18 -7.85 -0.11
C PRO A 157 15.58 -9.05 0.64
N TYR A 158 15.93 -10.29 0.27
CA TYR A 158 15.34 -11.51 0.83
C TYR A 158 16.21 -12.18 1.91
N GLU A 159 17.17 -11.47 2.48
CA GLU A 159 18.12 -12.04 3.46
C GLU A 159 17.59 -11.99 4.89
N ARG A 160 16.79 -10.98 5.24
CA ARG A 160 16.22 -10.81 6.57
C ARG A 160 14.95 -9.96 6.54
N ILE A 161 14.21 -9.99 7.64
CA ILE A 161 13.11 -9.06 7.93
C ILE A 161 13.53 -8.23 9.13
N VAL A 162 13.32 -6.91 9.05
CA VAL A 162 13.62 -5.99 10.16
C VAL A 162 12.37 -5.18 10.53
N LEU A 163 12.26 -4.81 11.80
CA LEU A 163 11.29 -3.84 12.28
C LEU A 163 11.99 -2.50 12.48
N ALA A 164 11.70 -1.54 11.62
CA ALA A 164 12.09 -0.16 11.83
C ALA A 164 10.97 0.61 12.53
N ARG A 165 11.34 1.56 13.40
CA ARG A 165 10.39 2.40 14.13
C ARG A 165 10.62 3.86 13.79
N LEU A 166 9.55 4.60 13.57
CA LEU A 166 9.57 6.04 13.33
C LEU A 166 8.43 6.74 14.07
N ARG A 167 8.61 8.03 14.35
CA ARG A 167 7.49 8.90 14.72
C ARG A 167 6.89 9.50 13.46
N ALA A 168 5.59 9.79 13.52
CA ALA A 168 4.82 10.34 12.42
C ALA A 168 4.32 11.75 12.74
N ASP A 169 5.04 12.51 13.57
CA ASP A 169 4.77 13.92 13.87
C ASP A 169 5.04 14.83 12.67
#